data_AF-A0A917ZYY4-F1
#
_entry.id   AF-A0A917ZYY4-F1
#
_cell.length_a   1.000
_cell.length_b   1.000
_cell.length_c   1.000
_cell.angle_alpha   90.00
_cell.angle_beta   90.00
_cell.angle_gamma   90.00
#
_symmetry.space_group_name_H-M   'P 1'
#
loop_
_entity.id
_entity.type
_entity.pdbx_description
1 polymer ?
#
loop_
_entity_poly.entity_id
_entity_poly.type
_entity_poly.pdbx_seq_one_letter_code
_entity_poly.pdbx_strand_id
1 'polypeptide(L)'
;MSTDVAAELRDRLQAEPRDSAGTGFELESLRINFPRKTLAEVILEVRVSPPGMNPELWRVRLPYTGTEARVLAGSPPEETLDYFAFLVRTHLHEWWHTKANEEYSQSLGVRIDISPS
;
A
#
# COMPACT_ATOMS: atom_id res chain seq x y z
N MET A 1 -17.96 18.26 -4.10
CA MET A 1 -17.82 16.87 -4.57
C MET A 1 -17.09 16.12 -3.46
N SER A 2 -17.66 15.03 -2.95
CA SER A 2 -16.96 14.17 -1.99
C SER A 2 -16.06 13.27 -2.83
N THR A 3 -14.76 13.54 -2.85
CA THR A 3 -13.81 12.73 -3.60
C THR A 3 -13.49 11.46 -2.80
N ASP A 4 -13.41 10.34 -3.51
CA ASP A 4 -13.02 9.06 -2.92
C ASP A 4 -11.50 9.05 -2.77
N VAL A 5 -11.02 9.32 -1.54
CA VAL A 5 -9.60 9.32 -1.18
C VAL A 5 -8.92 8.01 -1.58
N ALA A 6 -9.63 6.88 -1.54
CA ALA A 6 -9.05 5.60 -1.95
C ALA A 6 -8.77 5.55 -3.46
N ALA A 7 -9.69 6.06 -4.28
CA ALA A 7 -9.51 6.15 -5.73
C ALA A 7 -8.36 7.10 -6.08
N GLU A 8 -8.35 8.28 -5.47
CA GLU A 8 -7.29 9.27 -5.70
C GLU A 8 -5.89 8.81 -5.25
N LEU A 9 -5.82 8.09 -4.12
CA LEU A 9 -4.58 7.50 -3.63
C LEU A 9 -4.12 6.36 -4.56
N ARG A 10 -5.05 5.54 -5.05
CA ARG A 10 -4.75 4.47 -6.01
C ARG A 10 -4.12 5.03 -7.27
N ASP A 11 -4.71 6.06 -7.87
CA ASP A 11 -4.22 6.67 -9.11
C ASP A 11 -2.78 7.18 -8.95
N ARG A 12 -2.51 7.83 -7.81
CA ARG A 12 -1.15 8.29 -7.48
C ARG A 12 -0.17 7.13 -7.31
N LEU A 13 -0.58 6.02 -6.73
CA LEU A 13 0.31 4.87 -6.50
C LEU A 13 0.66 4.10 -7.79
N GLN A 14 -0.14 4.18 -8.84
CA GLN A 14 0.13 3.47 -10.11
C GLN A 14 1.27 4.07 -10.95
N ALA A 15 1.74 5.28 -10.64
CA ALA A 15 2.64 6.05 -11.49
C ALA A 15 4.12 5.61 -11.50
N GLU A 16 4.56 4.70 -10.61
CA GLU A 16 5.97 4.32 -10.51
C GLU A 16 6.23 2.82 -10.70
N PRO A 17 7.05 2.43 -11.69
CA PRO A 17 7.10 1.03 -12.12
C PRO A 17 8.06 0.15 -11.31
N ARG A 18 9.18 0.67 -10.74
CA ARG A 18 10.20 -0.14 -10.02
C ARG A 18 11.00 0.68 -9.00
N ASP A 19 11.45 0.03 -7.92
CA ASP A 19 12.44 0.60 -6.99
C ASP A 19 13.88 0.49 -7.50
N SER A 20 14.82 1.05 -6.72
CA SER A 20 16.26 1.01 -6.97
C SER A 20 16.85 -0.41 -6.96
N ALA A 21 16.19 -1.38 -6.31
CA ALA A 21 16.58 -2.79 -6.34
C ALA A 21 15.98 -3.54 -7.56
N GLY A 22 15.21 -2.85 -8.41
CA GLY A 22 14.57 -3.42 -9.59
C GLY A 22 13.25 -4.15 -9.28
N THR A 23 12.75 -4.11 -8.04
CA THR A 23 11.47 -4.71 -7.67
C THR A 23 10.32 -3.84 -8.16
N GLY A 24 9.46 -4.42 -8.98
CA GLY A 24 8.23 -3.74 -9.46
C GLY A 24 7.06 -3.99 -8.52
N PHE A 25 6.23 -2.96 -8.31
CA PHE A 25 4.98 -3.05 -7.56
C PHE A 25 3.84 -2.56 -8.44
N GLU A 26 2.95 -3.46 -8.81
CA GLU A 26 1.75 -3.14 -9.58
C GLU A 26 0.52 -3.25 -8.67
N LEU A 27 -0.21 -2.14 -8.52
CA LEU A 27 -1.36 -2.06 -7.63
C LEU A 27 -2.63 -2.59 -8.31
N GLU A 28 -3.14 -3.72 -7.81
CA GLU A 28 -4.37 -4.38 -8.26
C GLU A 28 -5.61 -3.79 -7.60
N SER A 29 -5.55 -3.57 -6.28
CA SER A 29 -6.63 -2.93 -5.55
C SER A 29 -6.11 -2.16 -4.34
N LEU A 30 -6.85 -1.11 -3.98
CA LEU A 30 -6.62 -0.34 -2.77
C LEU A 30 -7.96 -0.15 -2.06
N ARG A 31 -7.97 -0.41 -0.75
CA ARG A 31 -9.09 -0.14 0.14
C ARG A 31 -8.58 0.53 1.39
N ILE A 32 -9.40 1.41 1.97
CA ILE A 32 -9.09 2.04 3.25
C ILE A 32 -10.15 1.61 4.25
N ASN A 33 -9.70 0.98 5.33
CA ASN A 33 -10.57 0.59 6.44
C ASN A 33 -10.32 1.49 7.65
N PHE A 34 -11.39 1.80 8.39
CA PHE A 34 -11.33 2.58 9.63
C PHE A 34 -11.87 1.75 10.79
N PRO A 35 -11.10 0.78 11.32
CA PRO A 35 -11.55 -0.04 12.45
C PRO A 35 -11.83 0.79 13.71
N ARG A 36 -11.17 1.95 13.86
CA ARG A 36 -11.38 2.91 14.95
C ARG A 36 -11.13 4.33 14.44
N LYS A 37 -11.67 5.34 15.13
CA LYS A 37 -11.51 6.77 14.74
C LYS A 37 -10.06 7.24 14.59
N THR A 38 -9.12 6.60 15.27
CA THR A 38 -7.69 6.98 15.29
C THR A 38 -6.79 6.01 14.54
N LEU A 39 -7.39 5.05 13.82
CA LEU A 39 -6.66 4.02 13.08
C LEU A 39 -7.29 3.87 11.70
N ALA A 40 -6.48 4.13 10.68
CA ALA A 40 -6.80 3.83 9.29
C ALA A 40 -5.88 2.70 8.81
N GLU A 41 -6.40 1.84 7.95
CA GLU A 41 -5.66 0.74 7.38
C GLU A 41 -5.77 0.81 5.87
N VAL A 42 -4.63 1.05 5.23
CA VAL A 42 -4.53 0.98 3.78
C VAL A 42 -4.25 -0.48 3.42
N ILE A 43 -5.21 -1.12 2.78
CA ILE A 43 -5.12 -2.49 2.33
C ILE A 43 -4.86 -2.47 0.83
N LEU A 44 -3.68 -2.94 0.45
CA LEU A 44 -3.18 -2.99 -0.91
C LEU A 44 -3.18 -4.44 -1.37
N GLU A 45 -3.72 -4.72 -2.55
CA GLU A 45 -3.39 -5.94 -3.28
C GLU A 45 -2.41 -5.56 -4.37
N VAL A 46 -1.22 -6.15 -4.32
CA VAL A 46 -0.09 -5.77 -5.18
C VAL A 46 0.52 -6.99 -5.83
N ARG A 47 0.72 -6.91 -7.15
CA ARG A 47 1.60 -7.84 -7.85
C ARG A 47 3.02 -7.31 -7.72
N VAL A 48 3.84 -8.05 -6.99
CA VAL A 48 5.26 -7.77 -6.82
C VAL A 48 6.03 -8.55 -7.86
N SER A 49 6.92 -7.91 -8.60
CA SER A 49 7.78 -8.53 -9.61
C SER A 49 9.25 -8.37 -9.22
N PRO A 50 9.80 -9.28 -8.41
CA PRO A 50 11.20 -9.23 -7.99
C PRO A 50 12.14 -9.53 -9.17
N PRO A 51 13.37 -8.99 -9.18
CA PRO A 51 14.33 -9.27 -10.24
C PRO A 51 14.68 -10.76 -10.31
N GLY A 52 14.55 -11.36 -11.49
CA GLY A 52 14.90 -12.76 -11.73
C GLY A 52 13.94 -13.80 -11.12
N MET A 53 12.78 -13.37 -10.62
CA MET A 53 11.76 -14.26 -10.04
C MET A 53 10.40 -14.09 -10.74
N ASN A 54 9.51 -15.07 -10.54
CA ASN A 54 8.13 -14.94 -11.00
C ASN A 54 7.38 -13.88 -10.18
N PRO A 55 6.43 -13.15 -10.77
CA PRO A 55 5.58 -12.23 -10.03
C PRO A 55 4.77 -12.95 -8.95
N GLU A 56 4.61 -12.30 -7.82
CA GLU A 56 3.85 -12.78 -6.67
C GLU A 56 2.73 -11.82 -6.35
N LEU A 57 1.54 -12.32 -6.03
CA LEU A 57 0.42 -11.50 -5.59
C LEU A 57 0.37 -11.47 -4.05
N TRP A 58 0.28 -10.28 -3.49
CA TRP A 58 0.30 -10.05 -2.04
C TRP A 58 -0.84 -9.13 -1.63
N ARG A 59 -1.42 -9.40 -0.46
CA ARG A 59 -2.26 -8.45 0.27
C ARG A 59 -1.44 -7.88 1.41
N VAL A 60 -1.25 -6.56 1.41
CA VAL A 60 -0.49 -5.83 2.41
C VAL A 60 -1.42 -4.87 3.15
N ARG A 61 -1.38 -4.87 4.47
CA ARG A 61 -2.14 -4.00 5.35
C ARG A 61 -1.17 -3.05 6.06
N LEU A 62 -1.23 -1.78 5.71
CA LEU A 62 -0.40 -0.73 6.30
C LEU A 62 -1.24 0.08 7.30
N PRO A 63 -0.97 -0.04 8.61
CA PRO A 63 -1.69 0.73 9.62
C PRO A 63 -1.15 2.16 9.73
N TYR A 64 -2.05 3.12 9.80
CA TYR A 64 -1.78 4.54 9.99
C TYR A 64 -2.58 5.06 11.18
N THR A 65 -1.94 5.85 12.04
CA THR A 65 -2.57 6.40 13.25
C THR A 65 -2.54 7.93 13.23
N GLY A 66 -3.07 8.58 14.27
CA GLY A 66 -2.85 10.01 14.47
C GLY A 66 -3.30 10.91 13.31
N THR A 67 -2.37 11.67 12.74
CA THR A 67 -2.62 12.65 11.68
C THR A 67 -2.95 11.96 10.36
N GLU A 68 -2.22 10.91 10.02
CA GLU A 68 -2.38 10.11 8.81
C GLU A 68 -3.79 9.50 8.74
N ALA A 69 -4.28 8.95 9.86
CA ALA A 69 -5.63 8.41 9.93
C ALA A 69 -6.71 9.49 9.70
N ARG A 70 -6.48 10.73 10.16
CA ARG A 70 -7.41 11.86 9.96
C ARG A 70 -7.41 12.35 8.51
N VAL A 71 -6.23 12.38 7.88
CA VAL A 71 -6.07 12.70 6.45
C VAL A 71 -6.91 11.74 5.61
N LEU A 72 -6.77 10.43 5.86
CA LEU A 72 -7.50 9.41 5.11
C LEU A 72 -9.02 9.45 5.33
N ALA A 73 -9.47 9.87 6.52
CA ALA A 73 -10.89 9.96 6.85
C ALA A 73 -11.61 11.20 6.28
N GLY A 74 -10.86 12.15 5.72
CA GLY A 74 -11.37 13.44 5.27
C GLY A 74 -11.34 13.60 3.75
N SER A 75 -11.19 14.85 3.31
CA SER A 75 -10.90 15.22 1.92
C SER A 75 -9.66 16.09 1.94
N PRO A 76 -8.46 15.48 1.97
CA PRO A 76 -7.23 16.22 2.12
C PRO A 76 -6.92 17.04 0.86
N PRO A 77 -6.15 18.14 0.99
CA PRO A 77 -5.57 18.82 -0.17
C PRO A 77 -4.70 17.88 -1.00
N GLU A 78 -4.59 18.14 -2.30
CA GLU A 78 -3.80 17.34 -3.26
C GLU A 78 -2.36 17.11 -2.79
N GLU A 79 -1.66 18.16 -2.34
CA GLU A 79 -0.28 18.07 -1.83
C GLU A 79 -0.15 17.11 -0.63
N THR A 80 -1.19 17.04 0.22
CA THR A 80 -1.22 16.14 1.38
C THR A 80 -1.41 14.70 0.91
N LEU A 81 -2.21 14.50 -0.14
CA LEU A 81 -2.44 13.18 -0.70
C LEU A 81 -1.23 12.67 -1.51
N ASP A 82 -0.49 13.54 -2.19
CA ASP A 82 0.78 13.23 -2.84
C ASP A 82 1.83 12.78 -1.82
N TYR A 83 1.96 13.53 -0.72
CA TYR A 83 2.80 13.13 0.41
C TYR A 83 2.38 11.76 0.97
N PHE A 84 1.07 11.54 1.11
CA PHE A 84 0.56 10.28 1.61
C PHE A 84 0.83 9.11 0.65
N ALA A 85 0.72 9.33 -0.65
CA ALA A 85 1.08 8.34 -1.67
C ALA A 85 2.56 7.98 -1.57
N PHE A 86 3.45 8.97 -1.43
CA PHE A 86 4.88 8.75 -1.18
C PHE A 86 5.13 7.92 0.08
N LEU A 87 4.42 8.23 1.18
CA LEU A 87 4.53 7.50 2.45
C LEU A 87 4.07 6.04 2.30
N VAL A 88 2.95 5.80 1.63
CA VAL A 88 2.43 4.44 1.36
C VAL A 88 3.41 3.62 0.51
N ARG A 89 4.00 4.22 -0.54
CA ARG A 89 5.05 3.54 -1.32
C ARG A 89 6.24 3.18 -0.43
N THR A 90 6.74 4.14 0.33
CA THR A 90 7.90 3.93 1.21
C THR A 90 7.66 2.76 2.16
N HIS A 91 6.53 2.75 2.87
CA HIS A 91 6.18 1.65 3.77
C HIS A 91 5.98 0.31 3.04
N LEU A 92 5.45 0.31 1.81
CA LEU A 92 5.33 -0.91 1.00
C LEU A 92 6.70 -1.47 0.61
N HIS A 93 7.64 -0.62 0.21
CA HIS A 93 9.02 -1.04 -0.09
C HIS A 93 9.72 -1.55 1.17
N GLU A 94 9.65 -0.81 2.28
CA GLU A 94 10.20 -1.23 3.57
C GLU A 94 9.64 -2.58 3.99
N TRP A 95 8.32 -2.77 3.91
CA TRP A 95 7.68 -4.06 4.16
C TRP A 95 8.27 -5.15 3.26
N TRP A 96 8.36 -4.94 1.95
CA TRP A 96 8.87 -5.96 1.04
C TRP A 96 10.29 -6.42 1.39
N HIS A 97 11.15 -5.49 1.80
CA HIS A 97 12.55 -5.74 2.15
C HIS A 97 12.73 -6.32 3.56
N THR A 98 11.77 -6.11 4.47
CA THR A 98 11.86 -6.57 5.87
C THR A 98 10.96 -7.76 6.21
N LYS A 99 9.96 -8.09 5.38
CA LYS A 99 8.97 -9.17 5.61
C LYS A 99 9.55 -10.56 5.85
N ALA A 100 10.82 -10.82 5.53
CA ALA A 100 11.44 -12.12 5.80
C ALA A 100 12.06 -12.19 7.21
N ASN A 101 12.42 -11.04 7.79
CA ASN A 101 13.32 -10.97 8.94
C ASN A 101 12.71 -10.27 10.16
N GLU A 102 11.64 -9.49 9.98
CA GLU A 102 10.98 -8.74 11.05
C GLU A 102 9.57 -9.26 11.30
N GLU A 103 9.28 -9.67 12.54
CA GLU A 103 7.99 -10.23 12.94
C GLU A 103 6.82 -9.27 12.65
N TYR A 104 7.04 -7.96 12.90
CA TYR A 104 6.04 -6.95 12.59
C TYR A 104 5.73 -6.92 11.09
N SER A 105 6.74 -6.78 10.22
CA SER A 105 6.56 -6.75 8.76
C SER A 105 5.98 -8.04 8.21
N GLN A 106 6.34 -9.21 8.76
CA GLN A 106 5.72 -10.49 8.42
C GLN A 106 4.20 -10.44 8.61
N SER A 107 3.73 -9.84 9.72
CA SER A 107 2.29 -9.76 10.03
C SER A 107 1.49 -8.83 9.11
N LEU A 108 2.16 -7.91 8.40
CA LEU A 108 1.50 -6.92 7.54
C LEU A 108 1.08 -7.49 6.19
N GLY A 109 1.67 -8.61 5.76
CA GLY A 109 1.49 -9.13 4.40
C GLY A 109 1.14 -10.60 4.35
N VAL A 110 0.20 -10.96 3.47
CA VAL A 110 -0.10 -12.35 3.14
C VAL A 110 0.01 -12.56 1.65
N ARG A 111 0.68 -13.64 1.23
CA ARG A 111 0.70 -14.03 -0.18
C ARG A 111 -0.68 -14.56 -0.54
N ILE A 112 -1.23 -14.07 -1.65
CA ILE A 112 -2.51 -14.52 -2.18
C ILE A 112 -2.17 -15.42 -3.35
N ASP A 113 -2.23 -16.74 -3.16
CA ASP A 113 -1.97 -17.66 -4.26
C ASP A 113 -3.01 -17.43 -5.36
N ILE A 114 -2.55 -17.31 -6.60
CA ILE A 114 -3.41 -17.27 -7.78
C ILE A 114 -3.93 -18.70 -7.93
N SER A 115 -5.14 -18.98 -7.46
CA SER A 115 -5.80 -20.23 -7.87
C SER A 115 -5.93 -20.17 -9.39
N PRO A 116 -5.37 -21.14 -10.15
CA PRO A 116 -5.61 -21.19 -11.57
C PRO A 116 -7.11 -21.43 -11.75
N SER A 117 -7.77 -20.47 -12.38
CA SER A 117 -9.16 -20.63 -12.85
C SER A 117 -9.18 -21.57 -14.05
#